data_AF-A0A5D4SSL0-F1
#
_entry.id   AF-A0A5D4SSL0-F1
#
_cell.length_a   1.000
_cell.length_b   1.000
_cell.length_c   1.000
_cell.angle_alpha   90.00
_cell.angle_beta   90.00
_cell.angle_gamma   90.00
#
_symmetry.space_group_name_H-M   'P 1'
#
loop_
_entity.id
_entity.type
_entity.pdbx_description
1 polymer ?
#
loop_
_entity_poly.entity_id
_entity_poly.type
_entity_poly.pdbx_seq_one_letter_code
_entity_poly.pdbx_strand_id
1 'polypeptide(L)'
;MKPFDKISSYFKTYAQPLADELVDSIVQEFDFEVPKEEIQNAKKTYESFMKFIGESIVSETEKMPEGLLDWSKENGERQAKKGGRISDIVMRYPDSRQVFIDKVTRIGKEFDLGMDEVVLLIKKVNLILDISINETVFAFERFSGLLLEKARDEVNELTAPVVPIQDGIAVLPLIGSIDYDRAKLIMEKVVPEIKKLQIECLIMDFSGIVNIDAQIAKYVFDIRSVLRLVGVNTIASGVRPDLAQQAVTEGIDLTSVPTFANVKQAIESLEEE
;
A
#
# COMPACT_ATOMS: atom_id res chain seq x y z
N MET A 1 -49.78 2.59 8.59
CA MET A 1 -48.31 2.67 8.47
C MET A 1 -47.89 4.06 8.87
N LYS A 2 -46.91 4.20 9.77
CA LYS A 2 -46.35 5.52 10.10
C LYS A 2 -45.69 6.12 8.83
N PRO A 3 -45.61 7.44 8.67
CA PRO A 3 -45.02 8.07 7.48
C PRO A 3 -43.61 7.54 7.16
N PHE A 4 -42.76 7.34 8.19
CA PHE A 4 -41.43 6.78 8.03
C PHE A 4 -41.38 5.31 7.57
N ASP A 5 -42.38 4.49 7.90
CA ASP A 5 -42.47 3.12 7.39
C ASP A 5 -42.72 3.11 5.87
N LYS A 6 -43.52 4.06 5.38
CA LYS A 6 -43.84 4.20 3.95
C LYS A 6 -42.60 4.64 3.18
N ILE A 7 -41.88 5.60 3.71
CA ILE A 7 -40.65 6.12 3.12
C ILE A 7 -39.55 5.04 3.13
N SER A 8 -39.40 4.31 4.24
CA SER A 8 -38.48 3.17 4.30
C SER A 8 -38.78 2.13 3.22
N SER A 9 -40.05 1.75 3.09
CA SER A 9 -40.50 0.80 2.06
C SER A 9 -40.25 1.34 0.66
N TYR A 10 -40.44 2.65 0.45
CA TYR A 10 -40.18 3.32 -0.82
C TYR A 10 -38.69 3.25 -1.19
N PHE A 11 -37.77 3.66 -0.30
CA PHE A 11 -36.33 3.58 -0.54
C PHE A 11 -35.85 2.16 -0.83
N LYS A 12 -36.40 1.15 -0.13
CA LYS A 12 -36.05 -0.26 -0.35
C LYS A 12 -36.59 -0.80 -1.68
N THR A 13 -37.84 -0.50 -2.00
CA THR A 13 -38.53 -1.02 -3.21
C THR A 13 -38.02 -0.36 -4.48
N TYR A 14 -37.76 0.95 -4.42
CA TYR A 14 -37.33 1.76 -5.56
C TYR A 14 -35.83 2.08 -5.51
N ALA A 15 -35.04 1.27 -4.80
CA ALA A 15 -33.60 1.51 -4.63
C ALA A 15 -32.85 1.71 -5.95
N GLN A 16 -33.10 0.84 -6.94
CA GLN A 16 -32.44 0.89 -8.24
C GLN A 16 -32.83 2.15 -9.04
N PRO A 17 -34.11 2.45 -9.32
CA PRO A 17 -34.46 3.67 -10.05
C PRO A 17 -34.05 4.94 -9.32
N LEU A 18 -34.07 4.94 -7.97
CA LEU A 18 -33.59 6.07 -7.20
C LEU A 18 -32.08 6.29 -7.36
N ALA A 19 -31.30 5.21 -7.38
CA ALA A 19 -29.86 5.25 -7.62
C ALA A 19 -29.52 5.68 -9.06
N ASP A 20 -30.28 5.19 -10.05
CA ASP A 20 -30.08 5.56 -11.45
C ASP A 20 -30.27 7.06 -11.66
N GLU A 21 -31.39 7.62 -11.19
CA GLU A 21 -31.66 9.06 -11.26
C GLU A 21 -30.62 9.89 -10.48
N LEU A 22 -30.19 9.41 -9.31
CA LEU A 22 -29.17 10.09 -8.51
C LEU A 22 -27.84 10.17 -9.28
N VAL A 23 -27.36 9.04 -9.80
CA VAL A 23 -26.09 9.00 -10.53
C VAL A 23 -26.18 9.84 -11.79
N ASP A 24 -27.29 9.78 -12.53
CA ASP A 24 -27.48 10.58 -13.73
C ASP A 24 -27.48 12.09 -13.39
N SER A 25 -28.02 12.49 -12.23
CA SER A 25 -27.96 13.87 -11.74
C SER A 25 -26.53 14.28 -11.34
N ILE A 26 -25.80 13.42 -10.61
CA ILE A 26 -24.41 13.68 -10.21
C ILE A 26 -23.50 13.82 -11.43
N VAL A 27 -23.66 12.97 -12.44
CA VAL A 27 -22.84 13.03 -13.67
C VAL A 27 -23.08 14.33 -14.44
N GLN A 28 -24.27 14.93 -14.35
CA GLN A 28 -24.57 16.22 -14.99
C GLN A 28 -23.87 17.40 -14.31
N GLU A 29 -23.46 17.27 -13.05
CA GLU A 29 -22.71 18.30 -12.32
C GLU A 29 -21.21 18.30 -12.67
N PHE A 30 -20.72 17.31 -13.41
CA PHE A 30 -19.30 17.22 -13.77
C PHE A 30 -18.99 17.89 -15.11
N ASP A 31 -17.91 18.67 -15.15
CA ASP A 31 -17.39 19.32 -16.37
C ASP A 31 -16.59 18.38 -17.30
N PHE A 32 -16.66 17.05 -17.10
CA PHE A 32 -15.91 16.06 -17.86
C PHE A 32 -16.73 14.78 -18.13
N GLU A 33 -16.37 14.05 -19.19
CA GLU A 33 -17.03 12.80 -19.54
C GLU A 33 -16.62 11.66 -18.58
N VAL A 34 -17.61 11.01 -17.96
CA VAL A 34 -17.39 9.87 -17.08
C VAL A 34 -17.53 8.55 -17.87
N PRO A 35 -16.58 7.61 -17.77
CA PRO A 35 -16.67 6.32 -18.45
C PRO A 35 -17.96 5.57 -18.10
N LYS A 36 -18.61 4.97 -19.11
CA LYS A 36 -19.87 4.22 -18.92
C LYS A 36 -19.77 3.12 -17.85
N GLU A 37 -18.63 2.45 -17.76
CA GLU A 37 -18.39 1.42 -16.74
C GLU A 37 -18.39 2.01 -15.32
N GLU A 38 -17.80 3.20 -15.13
CA GLU A 38 -17.84 3.90 -13.85
C GLU A 38 -19.27 4.30 -13.47
N ILE A 39 -20.05 4.79 -14.42
CA ILE A 39 -21.47 5.13 -14.20
C ILE A 39 -22.26 3.88 -13.77
N GLN A 40 -22.09 2.74 -14.46
CA GLN A 40 -22.77 1.50 -14.11
C GLN A 40 -22.37 0.96 -12.74
N ASN A 41 -21.08 1.05 -12.40
CA ASN A 41 -20.60 0.68 -11.07
C ASN A 41 -21.15 1.62 -9.99
N ALA A 42 -21.21 2.93 -10.26
CA ALA A 42 -21.81 3.90 -9.36
C ALA A 42 -23.30 3.61 -9.12
N LYS A 43 -24.07 3.28 -10.16
CA LYS A 43 -25.50 2.93 -10.03
C LYS A 43 -25.72 1.74 -9.09
N LYS A 44 -24.92 0.66 -9.25
CA LYS A 44 -24.97 -0.50 -8.34
C LYS A 44 -24.58 -0.13 -6.90
N THR A 45 -23.54 0.69 -6.74
CA THR A 45 -23.09 1.20 -5.44
C THR A 45 -24.22 1.99 -4.76
N TYR A 46 -24.82 2.96 -5.44
CA TYR A 46 -25.90 3.77 -4.88
C TYR A 46 -27.19 2.98 -4.66
N GLU A 47 -27.47 1.91 -5.41
CA GLU A 47 -28.62 1.02 -5.14
C GLU A 47 -28.52 0.42 -3.73
N SER A 48 -27.36 -0.12 -3.36
CA SER A 48 -27.11 -0.60 -1.99
C SER A 48 -27.25 0.52 -0.96
N PHE A 49 -26.76 1.71 -1.29
CA PHE A 49 -26.85 2.87 -0.42
C PHE A 49 -28.30 3.33 -0.16
N MET A 50 -29.17 3.29 -1.17
CA MET A 50 -30.61 3.57 -1.01
C MET A 50 -31.28 2.60 -0.04
N LYS A 51 -30.86 1.33 -0.03
CA LYS A 51 -31.36 0.33 0.93
C LYS A 51 -30.92 0.65 2.36
N PHE A 52 -29.66 1.06 2.57
CA PHE A 52 -29.17 1.51 3.89
C PHE A 52 -29.93 2.74 4.40
N ILE A 53 -30.22 3.71 3.52
CA ILE A 53 -31.09 4.84 3.85
C ILE A 53 -32.46 4.33 4.31
N GLY A 54 -33.11 3.46 3.53
CA GLY A 54 -34.39 2.88 3.88
C GLY A 54 -34.40 2.18 5.24
N GLU A 55 -33.34 1.49 5.63
CA GLU A 55 -33.20 0.81 6.92
C GLU A 55 -33.06 1.80 8.10
N SER A 56 -32.25 2.85 7.94
CA SER A 56 -32.03 3.83 9.01
C SER A 56 -33.26 4.66 9.36
N ILE A 57 -34.18 4.84 8.40
CA ILE A 57 -35.33 5.72 8.53
C ILE A 57 -36.32 5.20 9.59
N VAL A 58 -36.47 3.89 9.73
CA VAL A 58 -37.43 3.26 10.65
C VAL A 58 -36.90 3.17 12.08
N SER A 59 -35.57 3.12 12.26
CA SER A 59 -34.98 2.97 13.58
C SER A 59 -35.22 4.22 14.45
N GLU A 60 -35.89 4.04 15.59
CA GLU A 60 -36.06 5.10 16.61
C GLU A 60 -34.73 5.43 17.32
N THR A 61 -33.76 4.52 17.25
CA THR A 61 -32.38 4.70 17.73
C THR A 61 -31.46 5.07 16.56
N GLU A 62 -30.36 5.79 16.81
CA GLU A 62 -29.25 6.01 15.84
C GLU A 62 -28.46 4.71 15.54
N LYS A 63 -29.14 3.56 15.47
CA LYS A 63 -28.53 2.31 15.07
C LYS A 63 -28.18 2.39 13.59
N MET A 64 -26.90 2.18 13.32
CA MET A 64 -26.38 2.07 11.97
C MET A 64 -27.03 0.90 11.22
N PRO A 65 -27.31 1.05 9.91
CA PRO A 65 -27.69 -0.06 9.05
C PRO A 65 -26.63 -1.17 9.09
N GLU A 66 -27.08 -2.42 9.18
CA GLU A 66 -26.19 -3.58 9.16
C GLU A 66 -25.44 -3.65 7.82
N GLY A 67 -24.12 -3.86 7.87
CA GLY A 67 -23.28 -3.92 6.65
C GLY A 67 -22.88 -2.58 6.04
N LEU A 68 -23.37 -1.42 6.52
CA LEU A 68 -22.94 -0.11 5.99
C LEU A 68 -21.44 0.13 6.17
N LEU A 69 -20.88 -0.25 7.33
CA LEU A 69 -19.45 -0.11 7.60
C LEU A 69 -18.62 -1.01 6.68
N ASP A 70 -18.98 -2.29 6.55
CA ASP A 70 -18.28 -3.23 5.67
C ASP A 70 -18.34 -2.78 4.21
N TRP A 71 -19.51 -2.32 3.76
CA TRP A 71 -19.69 -1.77 2.43
C TRP A 71 -18.83 -0.51 2.19
N SER A 72 -18.79 0.41 3.16
CA SER A 72 -18.00 1.63 3.08
C SER A 72 -16.49 1.34 3.10
N LYS A 73 -16.09 0.34 3.89
CA LYS A 73 -14.73 -0.18 3.93
C LYS A 73 -14.32 -0.77 2.58
N GLU A 74 -15.16 -1.61 1.98
CA GLU A 74 -14.91 -2.20 0.66
C GLU A 74 -14.71 -1.13 -0.43
N ASN A 75 -15.45 -0.02 -0.39
CA ASN A 75 -15.26 1.08 -1.32
C ASN A 75 -13.85 1.69 -1.20
N GLY A 76 -13.39 1.95 0.03
CA GLY A 76 -12.05 2.49 0.29
C GLY A 76 -10.94 1.54 -0.13
N GLU A 77 -11.05 0.26 0.26
CA GLU A 77 -10.09 -0.78 -0.11
C GLU A 77 -10.02 -0.99 -1.63
N ARG A 78 -11.16 -0.95 -2.33
CA ARG A 78 -11.21 -1.12 -3.78
C ARG A 78 -10.45 -0.02 -4.51
N GLN A 79 -10.58 1.22 -4.05
CA GLN A 79 -9.85 2.36 -4.63
C GLN A 79 -8.34 2.23 -4.38
N ALA A 80 -7.94 1.83 -3.17
CA ALA A 80 -6.54 1.56 -2.84
C ALA A 80 -5.95 0.41 -3.66
N LYS A 81 -6.67 -0.70 -3.84
CA LYS A 81 -6.25 -1.86 -4.66
C LYS A 81 -5.97 -1.50 -6.12
N LYS A 82 -6.64 -0.49 -6.66
CA LYS A 82 -6.44 0.00 -8.03
C LYS A 82 -5.29 1.01 -8.15
N GLY A 83 -4.64 1.39 -7.05
CA GLY A 83 -3.65 2.47 -7.03
C GLY A 83 -4.26 3.86 -7.26
N GLY A 84 -5.57 4.02 -7.03
CA GLY A 84 -6.26 5.30 -7.17
C GLY A 84 -6.01 6.24 -5.99
N ARG A 85 -6.56 7.46 -6.05
CA ARG A 85 -6.45 8.44 -4.95
C ARG A 85 -7.76 8.53 -4.17
N ILE A 86 -7.67 8.77 -2.87
CA ILE A 86 -8.85 9.02 -2.04
C ILE A 86 -9.59 10.30 -2.45
N SER A 87 -8.85 11.29 -2.97
CA SER A 87 -9.42 12.54 -3.49
C SER A 87 -10.46 12.30 -4.58
N ASP A 88 -10.31 11.25 -5.39
CA ASP A 88 -11.21 10.93 -6.49
C ASP A 88 -12.61 10.50 -5.98
N ILE A 89 -12.69 10.04 -4.72
CA ILE A 89 -13.95 9.76 -4.01
C ILE A 89 -14.43 11.02 -3.29
N VAL A 90 -13.58 11.64 -2.47
CA VAL A 90 -13.96 12.75 -1.57
C VAL A 90 -14.42 13.98 -2.34
N MET A 91 -13.82 14.29 -3.49
CA MET A 91 -14.19 15.48 -4.27
C MET A 91 -15.63 15.45 -4.78
N ARG A 92 -16.20 14.24 -5.01
CA ARG A 92 -17.56 14.06 -5.53
C ARG A 92 -18.62 14.11 -4.43
N TYR A 93 -18.19 14.08 -3.18
CA TYR A 93 -19.07 13.92 -2.02
C TYR A 93 -19.95 15.14 -1.74
N PRO A 94 -19.46 16.40 -1.81
CA PRO A 94 -20.30 17.59 -1.59
C PRO A 94 -21.50 17.64 -2.56
N ASP A 95 -21.26 17.43 -3.85
CA ASP A 95 -22.29 17.48 -4.89
C ASP A 95 -23.29 16.33 -4.70
N SER A 96 -22.77 15.12 -4.46
CA SER A 96 -23.61 13.95 -4.13
C SER A 96 -24.53 14.24 -2.95
N ARG A 97 -24.02 14.88 -1.88
CA ARG A 97 -24.82 15.23 -0.70
C ARG A 97 -25.93 16.23 -1.04
N GLN A 98 -25.66 17.25 -1.88
CA GLN A 98 -26.69 18.20 -2.30
C GLN A 98 -27.81 17.49 -3.07
N VAL A 99 -27.47 16.64 -4.04
CA VAL A 99 -28.47 15.87 -4.80
C VAL A 99 -29.30 14.97 -3.88
N PHE A 100 -28.69 14.35 -2.87
CA PHE A 100 -29.44 13.59 -1.84
C PHE A 100 -30.42 14.46 -1.06
N ILE A 101 -30.00 15.65 -0.61
CA ILE A 101 -30.84 16.57 0.17
C ILE A 101 -32.05 17.01 -0.67
N ASP A 102 -31.83 17.40 -1.92
CA ASP A 102 -32.92 17.83 -2.82
C ASP A 102 -33.91 16.70 -3.06
N LYS A 103 -33.40 15.47 -3.26
CA LYS A 103 -34.24 14.31 -3.48
C LYS A 103 -35.05 13.93 -2.25
N VAL A 104 -34.42 13.90 -1.09
CA VAL A 104 -35.08 13.65 0.20
C VAL A 104 -36.14 14.70 0.49
N THR A 105 -35.87 15.97 0.17
CA THR A 105 -36.84 17.07 0.29
C THR A 105 -38.04 16.86 -0.62
N ARG A 106 -37.82 16.43 -1.87
CA ARG A 106 -38.90 16.10 -2.82
C ARG A 106 -39.76 14.93 -2.33
N ILE A 107 -39.13 13.85 -1.88
CA ILE A 107 -39.81 12.69 -1.27
C ILE A 107 -40.63 13.14 -0.05
N GLY A 108 -40.08 14.01 0.80
CA GLY A 108 -40.79 14.58 1.94
C GLY A 108 -42.11 15.26 1.53
N LYS A 109 -42.10 16.02 0.43
CA LYS A 109 -43.30 16.64 -0.14
C LYS A 109 -44.27 15.62 -0.73
N GLU A 110 -43.79 14.63 -1.46
CA GLU A 110 -44.62 13.58 -2.08
C GLU A 110 -45.37 12.72 -1.05
N PHE A 111 -44.82 12.59 0.16
CA PHE A 111 -45.40 11.84 1.27
C PHE A 111 -46.12 12.74 2.29
N ASP A 112 -46.35 14.02 1.97
CA ASP A 112 -47.02 15.02 2.82
C ASP A 112 -46.41 15.13 4.24
N LEU A 113 -45.08 15.04 4.34
CA LEU A 113 -44.38 15.17 5.62
C LEU A 113 -44.41 16.60 6.16
N GLY A 114 -44.51 16.73 7.49
CA GLY A 114 -44.31 18.00 8.19
C GLY A 114 -42.84 18.46 8.14
N MET A 115 -42.61 19.74 8.40
CA MET A 115 -41.26 20.34 8.38
C MET A 115 -40.28 19.60 9.30
N ASP A 116 -40.69 19.26 10.53
CA ASP A 116 -39.85 18.55 11.49
C ASP A 116 -39.50 17.12 11.01
N GLU A 117 -40.43 16.45 10.32
CA GLU A 117 -40.22 15.12 9.77
C GLU A 117 -39.23 15.14 8.59
N VAL A 118 -39.32 16.15 7.72
CA VAL A 118 -38.36 16.36 6.63
C VAL A 118 -36.97 16.67 7.18
N VAL A 119 -36.86 17.53 8.20
CA VAL A 119 -35.59 17.83 8.86
C VAL A 119 -35.00 16.57 9.51
N LEU A 120 -35.82 15.74 10.16
CA LEU A 120 -35.36 14.48 10.73
C LEU A 120 -34.86 13.51 9.65
N LEU A 121 -35.55 13.42 8.52
CA LEU A 121 -35.16 12.59 7.40
C LEU A 121 -33.81 13.02 6.80
N ILE A 122 -33.62 14.33 6.59
CA ILE A 122 -32.34 14.89 6.11
C ILE A 122 -31.20 14.59 7.09
N LYS A 123 -31.43 14.76 8.39
CA LYS A 123 -30.44 14.43 9.43
C LYS A 123 -30.00 12.97 9.37
N LYS A 124 -30.94 12.04 9.20
CA LYS A 124 -30.64 10.60 9.08
C LYS A 124 -29.81 10.28 7.84
N VAL A 125 -30.14 10.88 6.69
CA VAL A 125 -29.40 10.67 5.44
C VAL A 125 -27.99 11.25 5.54
N ASN A 126 -27.83 12.45 6.10
CA ASN A 126 -26.51 13.05 6.35
C ASN A 126 -25.66 12.19 7.26
N LEU A 127 -26.22 11.65 8.35
CA LEU A 127 -25.49 10.77 9.26
C LEU A 127 -24.93 9.53 8.54
N ILE A 128 -25.72 8.87 7.69
CA ILE A 128 -25.25 7.71 6.90
C ILE A 128 -24.15 8.14 5.93
N LEU A 129 -24.36 9.23 5.20
CA LEU A 129 -23.36 9.75 4.27
C LEU A 129 -22.04 10.07 4.98
N ASP A 130 -22.10 10.66 6.16
CA ASP A 130 -20.93 11.03 6.98
C ASP A 130 -20.18 9.79 7.45
N ILE A 131 -20.88 8.81 7.99
CA ILE A 131 -20.24 7.58 8.45
C ILE A 131 -19.64 6.83 7.26
N SER A 132 -20.35 6.79 6.14
CA SER A 132 -19.88 6.10 4.95
C SER A 132 -18.60 6.72 4.39
N ILE A 133 -18.55 8.05 4.21
CA ILE A 133 -17.36 8.70 3.67
C ILE A 133 -16.17 8.58 4.63
N ASN A 134 -16.39 8.71 5.93
CA ASN A 134 -15.33 8.57 6.93
C ASN A 134 -14.74 7.15 6.92
N GLU A 135 -15.59 6.12 6.94
CA GLU A 135 -15.10 4.74 6.91
C GLU A 135 -14.42 4.40 5.58
N THR A 136 -14.91 4.93 4.45
CA THR A 136 -14.23 4.81 3.15
C THR A 136 -12.84 5.44 3.17
N VAL A 137 -12.68 6.63 3.74
CA VAL A 137 -11.37 7.31 3.88
C VAL A 137 -10.44 6.49 4.78
N PHE A 138 -10.90 6.09 5.97
CA PHE A 138 -10.06 5.33 6.89
C PHE A 138 -9.67 3.96 6.33
N ALA A 139 -10.59 3.26 5.64
CA ALA A 139 -10.29 1.99 5.00
C ALA A 139 -9.26 2.15 3.87
N PHE A 140 -9.37 3.21 3.07
CA PHE A 140 -8.38 3.53 2.04
C PHE A 140 -6.99 3.78 2.67
N GLU A 141 -6.91 4.60 3.72
CA GLU A 141 -5.64 4.92 4.39
C GLU A 141 -5.00 3.67 5.00
N ARG A 142 -5.78 2.88 5.75
CA ARG A 142 -5.29 1.62 6.34
C ARG A 142 -4.79 0.65 5.28
N PHE A 143 -5.57 0.44 4.21
CA PHE A 143 -5.21 -0.52 3.17
C PHE A 143 -4.00 -0.04 2.35
N SER A 144 -3.92 1.25 2.02
CA SER A 144 -2.78 1.82 1.32
C SER A 144 -1.50 1.74 2.16
N GLY A 145 -1.60 1.99 3.46
CA GLY A 145 -0.49 1.78 4.41
C GLY A 145 -0.01 0.33 4.44
N LEU A 146 -0.93 -0.62 4.51
CA LEU A 146 -0.60 -2.06 4.46
C LEU A 146 0.07 -2.47 3.15
N LEU A 147 -0.39 -1.94 2.01
CA LEU A 147 0.26 -2.20 0.71
C LEU A 147 1.67 -1.63 0.66
N LEU A 148 1.87 -0.42 1.17
CA LEU A 148 3.18 0.24 1.20
C LEU A 148 4.16 -0.51 2.12
N GLU A 149 3.69 -0.95 3.28
CA GLU A 149 4.48 -1.76 4.21
C GLU A 149 4.90 -3.08 3.57
N LYS A 150 3.96 -3.82 2.96
CA LYS A 150 4.28 -5.05 2.23
C LYS A 150 5.28 -4.84 1.09
N ALA A 151 5.09 -3.79 0.29
CA ALA A 151 6.03 -3.47 -0.78
C ALA A 151 7.43 -3.15 -0.22
N ARG A 152 7.52 -2.46 0.91
CA ARG A 152 8.79 -2.18 1.59
C ARG A 152 9.42 -3.46 2.13
N ASP A 153 8.63 -4.36 2.72
CA ASP A 153 9.12 -5.63 3.23
C ASP A 153 9.62 -6.54 2.11
N GLU A 154 8.90 -6.63 0.99
CA GLU A 154 9.35 -7.35 -0.20
C GLU A 154 10.68 -6.79 -0.74
N VAL A 155 10.82 -5.46 -0.81
CA VAL A 155 12.09 -4.81 -1.17
C VAL A 155 13.20 -5.15 -0.17
N ASN A 156 12.90 -5.16 1.13
CA ASN A 156 13.86 -5.52 2.17
C ASN A 156 14.23 -7.02 2.15
N GLU A 157 13.32 -7.92 1.77
CA GLU A 157 13.59 -9.35 1.57
C GLU A 157 14.46 -9.60 0.33
N LEU A 158 14.26 -8.83 -0.73
CA LEU A 158 15.14 -8.83 -1.90
C LEU A 158 16.48 -8.12 -1.65
N THR A 159 16.62 -7.41 -0.54
CA THR A 159 17.87 -6.75 -0.16
C THR A 159 18.78 -7.73 0.58
N ALA A 160 19.95 -7.99 -0.01
CA ALA A 160 21.02 -8.85 0.50
C ALA A 160 20.74 -10.38 0.50
N PRO A 161 20.30 -10.98 -0.62
CA PRO A 161 20.20 -12.44 -0.71
C PRO A 161 21.61 -13.04 -0.65
N VAL A 162 21.86 -13.92 0.32
CA VAL A 162 23.00 -14.84 0.23
C VAL A 162 22.63 -15.86 -0.84
N VAL A 163 23.36 -15.89 -1.96
CA VAL A 163 23.09 -16.80 -3.07
C VAL A 163 24.12 -17.93 -3.04
N PRO A 164 23.76 -19.15 -2.59
CA PRO A 164 24.64 -20.31 -2.68
C PRO A 164 24.94 -20.63 -4.13
N ILE A 165 26.22 -20.85 -4.43
CA ILE A 165 26.67 -21.18 -5.79
C ILE A 165 27.35 -22.54 -5.85
N GLN A 166 27.98 -22.97 -4.75
CA GLN A 166 28.56 -24.30 -4.55
C GLN A 166 28.49 -24.66 -3.06
N ASP A 167 28.82 -25.90 -2.71
CA ASP A 167 28.88 -26.33 -1.30
C ASP A 167 29.89 -25.47 -0.54
N GLY A 168 29.44 -24.85 0.57
CA GLY A 168 30.27 -23.96 1.39
C GLY A 168 30.56 -22.58 0.77
N ILE A 169 30.10 -22.28 -0.45
CA ILE A 169 30.39 -21.01 -1.14
C ILE A 169 29.10 -20.29 -1.52
N ALA A 170 29.00 -19.02 -1.12
CA ALA A 170 27.89 -18.16 -1.51
C ALA A 170 28.36 -16.77 -1.97
N VAL A 171 27.50 -16.09 -2.73
CA VAL A 171 27.69 -14.72 -3.18
C VAL A 171 26.73 -13.79 -2.43
N LEU A 172 27.23 -12.65 -1.96
CA LEU A 172 26.45 -11.55 -1.45
C LEU A 172 26.57 -10.35 -2.42
N PRO A 173 25.56 -10.10 -3.27
CA PRO A 173 25.57 -8.96 -4.18
C PRO A 173 25.28 -7.66 -3.44
N LEU A 174 26.17 -6.67 -3.59
CA LEU A 174 26.03 -5.33 -3.05
C LEU A 174 25.56 -4.37 -4.17
N ILE A 175 24.28 -3.99 -4.16
CA ILE A 175 23.65 -3.26 -5.28
C ILE A 175 23.22 -1.86 -4.86
N GLY A 176 23.78 -0.78 -5.40
CA GLY A 176 23.43 0.60 -5.06
C GLY A 176 24.30 1.18 -3.95
N SER A 177 23.77 2.08 -3.13
CA SER A 177 24.47 2.65 -1.97
C SER A 177 24.32 1.77 -0.72
N ILE A 178 25.35 1.72 0.13
CA ILE A 178 25.30 1.05 1.43
C ILE A 178 25.26 2.13 2.53
N ASP A 179 24.09 2.33 3.12
CA ASP A 179 23.94 3.17 4.30
C ASP A 179 23.91 2.31 5.59
N TYR A 180 23.74 2.99 6.73
CA TYR A 180 23.67 2.35 8.04
C TYR A 180 22.55 1.30 8.12
N ASP A 181 21.35 1.65 7.66
CA ASP A 181 20.17 0.78 7.77
C ASP A 181 20.37 -0.49 6.94
N ARG A 182 20.96 -0.36 5.76
CA ARG A 182 21.29 -1.50 4.90
C ARG A 182 22.40 -2.36 5.47
N ALA A 183 23.46 -1.76 5.99
CA ALA A 183 24.55 -2.51 6.64
C ALA A 183 24.02 -3.32 7.83
N LYS A 184 23.14 -2.72 8.63
CA LYS A 184 22.44 -3.39 9.73
C LYS A 184 21.56 -4.54 9.23
N LEU A 185 20.79 -4.32 8.16
CA LEU A 185 19.95 -5.34 7.56
C LEU A 185 20.77 -6.54 7.05
N ILE A 186 21.91 -6.28 6.40
CA ILE A 186 22.86 -7.33 5.98
C ILE A 186 23.29 -8.14 7.21
N MET A 187 23.71 -7.47 8.28
CA MET A 187 24.15 -8.14 9.51
C MET A 187 23.05 -9.00 10.16
N GLU A 188 21.82 -8.50 10.19
CA GLU A 188 20.67 -9.19 10.77
C GLU A 188 20.19 -10.39 9.93
N LYS A 189 20.32 -10.33 8.60
CA LYS A 189 19.82 -11.37 7.68
C LYS A 189 20.91 -12.36 7.22
N VAL A 190 22.06 -11.86 6.79
CA VAL A 190 23.13 -12.66 6.16
C VAL A 190 23.83 -13.56 7.17
N VAL A 191 24.13 -13.07 8.38
CA VAL A 191 24.86 -13.86 9.38
C VAL A 191 24.08 -15.11 9.82
N PRO A 192 22.77 -15.04 10.14
CA PRO A 192 21.98 -16.26 10.40
C PRO A 192 21.87 -17.19 9.19
N GLU A 193 21.74 -16.63 7.99
CA GLU A 193 21.56 -17.39 6.76
C GLU A 193 22.82 -18.19 6.39
N ILE A 194 24.00 -17.58 6.52
CA ILE A 194 25.30 -18.25 6.35
C ILE A 194 25.42 -19.48 7.25
N LYS A 195 25.05 -19.34 8.53
CA LYS A 195 25.09 -20.47 9.46
C LYS A 195 24.13 -21.59 9.04
N LYS A 196 22.92 -21.24 8.60
CA LYS A 196 21.90 -22.19 8.16
C LYS A 196 22.35 -22.96 6.91
N LEU A 197 23.01 -22.27 5.98
CA LEU A 197 23.49 -22.81 4.71
C LEU A 197 24.91 -23.41 4.80
N GLN A 198 25.53 -23.39 5.98
CA GLN A 198 26.89 -23.89 6.21
C GLN A 198 27.92 -23.25 5.26
N ILE A 199 27.81 -21.94 5.03
CA ILE A 199 28.75 -21.20 4.18
C ILE A 199 30.08 -21.04 4.90
N GLU A 200 31.16 -21.40 4.23
CA GLU A 200 32.55 -21.28 4.67
C GLU A 200 33.24 -20.08 4.01
N CYS A 201 32.87 -19.76 2.76
CA CYS A 201 33.38 -18.62 2.01
C CYS A 201 32.24 -17.78 1.41
N LEU A 202 32.26 -16.48 1.69
CA LEU A 202 31.33 -15.50 1.15
C LEU A 202 32.03 -14.56 0.16
N ILE A 203 31.57 -14.57 -1.08
CA ILE A 203 31.99 -13.65 -2.13
C ILE A 203 31.14 -12.39 -2.05
N MET A 204 31.71 -11.28 -1.58
CA MET A 204 31.05 -9.97 -1.60
C MET A 204 31.23 -9.35 -3.00
N ASP A 205 30.16 -9.24 -3.77
CA ASP A 205 30.21 -8.68 -5.13
C ASP A 205 29.88 -7.18 -5.14
N PHE A 206 30.86 -6.38 -5.53
CA PHE A 206 30.82 -4.92 -5.59
C PHE A 206 30.39 -4.40 -6.97
N SER A 207 30.10 -5.30 -7.93
CA SER A 207 29.75 -4.93 -9.30
C SER A 207 28.58 -3.92 -9.38
N GLY A 208 27.63 -4.02 -8.45
CA GLY A 208 26.44 -3.18 -8.37
C GLY A 208 26.59 -1.91 -7.52
N ILE A 209 27.73 -1.66 -6.87
CA ILE A 209 27.93 -0.44 -6.05
C ILE A 209 28.20 0.76 -6.95
N VAL A 210 27.56 1.90 -6.65
CA VAL A 210 27.76 3.14 -7.42
C VAL A 210 29.09 3.79 -7.05
N ASN A 211 29.29 4.11 -5.77
CA ASN A 211 30.46 4.81 -5.23
C ASN A 211 30.92 4.16 -3.91
N ILE A 212 32.17 4.36 -3.52
CA ILE A 212 32.69 3.96 -2.20
C ILE A 212 33.28 5.16 -1.47
N ASP A 213 32.89 5.34 -0.21
CA ASP A 213 33.47 6.32 0.70
C ASP A 213 33.94 5.63 2.01
N ALA A 214 34.54 6.41 2.90
CA ALA A 214 35.04 5.90 4.18
C ALA A 214 33.94 5.26 5.05
N GLN A 215 32.69 5.72 4.93
CA GLN A 215 31.56 5.21 5.72
C GLN A 215 31.08 3.86 5.17
N ILE A 216 30.93 3.73 3.85
CA ILE A 216 30.61 2.47 3.16
C ILE A 216 31.68 1.42 3.46
N ALA A 217 32.96 1.79 3.33
CA ALA A 217 34.06 0.88 3.61
C ALA A 217 34.04 0.40 5.06
N LYS A 218 33.76 1.29 6.03
CA LYS A 218 33.59 0.90 7.42
C LYS A 218 32.52 -0.18 7.59
N TYR A 219 31.34 0.00 6.98
CA TYR A 219 30.27 -1.00 7.04
C TYR A 219 30.70 -2.36 6.44
N VAL A 220 31.40 -2.34 5.31
CA VAL A 220 31.95 -3.56 4.68
C VAL A 220 32.95 -4.26 5.61
N PHE A 221 33.85 -3.52 6.25
CA PHE A 221 34.83 -4.08 7.20
C PHE A 221 34.19 -4.60 8.48
N ASP A 222 33.15 -3.93 8.98
CA ASP A 222 32.39 -4.39 10.15
C ASP A 222 31.68 -5.72 9.83
N ILE A 223 31.02 -5.83 8.68
CA ILE A 223 30.40 -7.07 8.19
C ILE A 223 31.45 -8.18 8.08
N ARG A 224 32.55 -7.92 7.39
CA ARG A 224 33.67 -8.87 7.25
C ARG A 224 34.21 -9.32 8.61
N SER A 225 34.37 -8.40 9.55
CA SER A 225 34.90 -8.70 10.88
C SER A 225 33.99 -9.66 11.63
N VAL A 226 32.67 -9.45 11.56
CA VAL A 226 31.71 -10.37 12.18
C VAL A 226 31.67 -11.72 11.47
N LEU A 227 31.69 -11.74 10.14
CA LEU A 227 31.76 -12.99 9.36
C LEU A 227 33.00 -13.82 9.74
N ARG A 228 34.16 -13.17 9.86
CA ARG A 228 35.39 -13.83 10.29
C ARG A 228 35.29 -14.38 11.72
N LEU A 229 34.63 -13.67 12.63
CA LEU A 229 34.41 -14.15 14.01
C LEU A 229 33.51 -15.38 14.08
N VAL A 230 32.59 -15.55 13.13
CA VAL A 230 31.74 -16.75 13.02
C VAL A 230 32.36 -17.85 12.14
N GLY A 231 33.62 -17.68 11.72
CA GLY A 231 34.38 -18.70 10.98
C GLY A 231 34.18 -18.68 9.47
N VAL A 232 33.70 -17.57 8.90
CA VAL A 232 33.41 -17.43 7.48
C VAL A 232 34.49 -16.57 6.82
N ASN A 233 35.14 -17.12 5.80
CA ASN A 233 36.08 -16.38 4.96
C ASN A 233 35.34 -15.44 4.01
N THR A 234 35.95 -14.32 3.68
CA THR A 234 35.34 -13.30 2.82
C THR A 234 36.31 -12.89 1.73
N ILE A 235 35.83 -12.87 0.48
CA ILE A 235 36.56 -12.39 -0.68
C ILE A 235 35.71 -11.35 -1.41
N ALA A 236 36.35 -10.40 -2.07
CA ALA A 236 35.69 -9.37 -2.84
C ALA A 236 35.72 -9.73 -4.34
N SER A 237 34.67 -9.36 -5.06
CA SER A 237 34.64 -9.43 -6.52
C SER A 237 33.99 -8.19 -7.13
N GLY A 238 34.20 -7.94 -8.41
CA GLY A 238 33.48 -6.88 -9.13
C GLY A 238 33.87 -5.45 -8.76
N VAL A 239 35.01 -5.27 -8.07
CA VAL A 239 35.55 -3.93 -7.78
C VAL A 239 36.04 -3.30 -9.09
N ARG A 240 35.25 -2.37 -9.63
CA ARG A 240 35.57 -1.69 -10.90
C ARG A 240 36.79 -0.77 -10.73
N PRO A 241 37.55 -0.47 -11.81
CA PRO A 241 38.75 0.36 -11.73
C PRO A 241 38.51 1.78 -11.17
N ASP A 242 37.36 2.39 -11.47
CA ASP A 242 36.92 3.66 -10.90
C ASP A 242 36.72 3.57 -9.39
N LEU A 243 36.07 2.49 -8.92
CA LEU A 243 35.83 2.24 -7.50
C LEU A 243 37.12 1.99 -6.73
N ALA A 244 38.06 1.26 -7.35
CA ALA A 244 39.39 1.02 -6.78
C ALA A 244 40.20 2.33 -6.65
N GLN A 245 40.19 3.18 -7.68
CA GLN A 245 40.85 4.50 -7.63
C GLN A 245 40.24 5.39 -6.56
N GLN A 246 38.91 5.38 -6.44
CA GLN A 246 38.20 6.11 -5.39
C GLN A 246 38.59 5.61 -4.00
N ALA A 247 38.62 4.28 -3.79
CA ALA A 247 39.03 3.70 -2.52
C ALA A 247 40.45 4.13 -2.11
N VAL A 248 41.39 4.12 -3.05
CA VAL A 248 42.77 4.60 -2.81
C VAL A 248 42.79 6.08 -2.47
N THR A 249 42.00 6.90 -3.15
CA THR A 249 41.91 8.35 -2.91
C THR A 249 41.36 8.67 -1.53
N GLU A 250 40.36 7.90 -1.08
CA GLU A 250 39.73 8.01 0.24
C GLU A 250 40.56 7.37 1.37
N GLY A 251 41.71 6.76 1.05
CA GLY A 251 42.58 6.10 2.03
C GLY A 251 42.03 4.79 2.58
N ILE A 252 41.15 4.12 1.82
CA ILE A 252 40.51 2.86 2.19
C ILE A 252 41.40 1.68 1.78
N ASP A 253 41.84 0.89 2.75
CA ASP A 253 42.70 -0.28 2.50
C ASP A 253 41.91 -1.56 2.17
N LEU A 254 41.45 -1.65 0.93
CA LEU A 254 40.83 -2.89 0.39
C LEU A 254 41.84 -4.01 0.13
N THR A 255 43.16 -3.76 0.21
CA THR A 255 44.18 -4.79 -0.09
C THR A 255 44.20 -5.92 0.94
N SER A 256 43.64 -5.66 2.13
CA SER A 256 43.45 -6.66 3.17
C SER A 256 42.38 -7.72 2.83
N VAL A 257 41.60 -7.54 1.75
CA VAL A 257 40.57 -8.46 1.27
C VAL A 257 41.01 -9.06 -0.07
N PRO A 258 41.13 -10.39 -0.22
CA PRO A 258 41.39 -11.01 -1.52
C PRO A 258 40.33 -10.54 -2.51
N THR A 259 40.75 -9.94 -3.62
CA THR A 259 39.86 -9.26 -4.57
C THR A 259 40.07 -9.79 -5.98
N PHE A 260 38.97 -10.13 -6.65
CA PHE A 260 38.97 -10.64 -8.02
C PHE A 260 38.14 -9.75 -8.95
N ALA A 261 38.40 -9.78 -10.25
CA ALA A 261 37.70 -8.89 -11.19
C ALA A 261 36.20 -9.21 -11.29
N ASN A 262 35.81 -10.47 -11.08
CA ASN A 262 34.43 -10.94 -11.14
C ASN A 262 34.24 -12.21 -10.29
N VAL A 263 32.99 -12.57 -10.03
CA VAL A 263 32.61 -13.76 -9.26
C VAL A 263 33.21 -15.04 -9.85
N LYS A 264 33.31 -15.15 -11.18
CA LYS A 264 33.88 -16.34 -11.83
C LYS A 264 35.33 -16.56 -11.43
N GLN A 265 36.17 -15.53 -11.50
CA GLN A 265 37.58 -15.63 -11.08
C GLN A 265 37.72 -15.92 -9.59
N ALA A 266 36.82 -15.37 -8.77
CA ALA A 266 36.80 -15.65 -7.34
C ALA A 266 36.54 -17.14 -7.06
N ILE A 267 35.59 -17.76 -7.77
CA ILE A 267 35.33 -19.21 -7.68
C ILE A 267 36.53 -20.03 -8.15
N GLU A 268 37.09 -19.71 -9.33
CA GLU A 268 38.26 -20.43 -9.88
C GLU A 268 39.43 -20.44 -8.88
N SER A 269 39.65 -19.35 -8.14
CA SER A 269 40.72 -19.28 -7.14
C SER A 269 40.52 -20.17 -5.92
N LEU A 270 39.28 -20.53 -5.59
CA LEU A 270 38.94 -21.40 -4.45
C LEU A 270 39.04 -22.89 -4.80
N GLU A 271 39.03 -23.22 -6.09
CA GLU A 271 39.21 -24.61 -6.58
C GLU A 271 40.70 -24.99 -6.67
N GLU A 272 41.62 -24.02 -6.62
CA GLU A 272 43.07 -24.20 -6.71
C GLU A 272 43.77 -24.34 -5.33
N GLU A 273 43.05 -24.14 -4.22
CA GLU A 273 43.54 -24.29 -2.82
C GLU A 273 43.24 -25.68 -2.22
#